data_AF-A0A445DH00-F1
#
_entry.id   AF-A0A445DH00-F1
#
_cell.length_a   1.000
_cell.length_b   1.000
_cell.length_c   1.000
_cell.angle_alpha   90.00
_cell.angle_beta   90.00
_cell.angle_gamma   90.00
#
_symmetry.space_group_name_H-M   'P 1'
#
loop_
_entity.id
_entity.type
_entity.pdbx_description
1 polymer ?
#
loop_
_entity_poly.entity_id
_entity_poly.type
_entity_poly.pdbx_seq_one_letter_code
_entity_poly.pdbx_strand_id
1 'polypeptide(L)'
;MVETRTASLMEEADITAMKETHRAQHTPLQQLHAELDQEKEASATAASEAMDMILRLQGKKAAVKMEASHYKRMAEEKIGHAEETLEVFEELMYQKEIENTTLEKLLALGVDININELEFPQDLLLNRSEQNGENDQSSSKRRLQSLPLICSMRCNFRSLL
;
A
#
# COMPACT_ATOMS: atom_id res chain seq x y z
N MET A 1 -79.70 -34.14 -39.59
CA MET A 1 -79.12 -34.41 -38.25
C MET A 1 -77.65 -34.83 -38.29
N VAL A 2 -77.15 -35.48 -39.35
CA VAL A 2 -75.74 -35.89 -39.46
C VAL A 2 -74.83 -34.72 -39.90
N GLU A 3 -75.26 -33.90 -40.87
CA GLU A 3 -74.46 -32.76 -41.39
C GLU A 3 -74.22 -31.64 -40.37
N THR A 4 -75.19 -31.37 -39.49
CA THR A 4 -75.02 -30.40 -38.40
C THR A 4 -74.03 -30.88 -37.34
N ARG A 5 -73.91 -32.20 -37.16
CA ARG A 5 -72.95 -32.80 -36.22
C ARG A 5 -71.53 -32.76 -36.79
N THR A 6 -71.37 -32.97 -38.09
CA THR A 6 -70.05 -32.88 -38.75
C THR A 6 -69.52 -31.45 -38.81
N ALA A 7 -70.39 -30.45 -39.03
CA ALA A 7 -70.00 -29.04 -39.00
C ALA A 7 -69.53 -28.60 -37.60
N SER A 8 -70.26 -28.99 -36.55
CA SER A 8 -69.89 -28.71 -35.15
C SER A 8 -68.57 -29.36 -34.73
N LEU A 9 -68.26 -30.56 -35.24
CA LEU A 9 -67.00 -31.25 -34.94
C LEU A 9 -65.80 -30.62 -35.66
N MET A 10 -65.99 -30.11 -36.89
CA MET A 10 -64.94 -29.35 -37.59
C MET A 10 -64.63 -28.02 -36.89
N GLU A 11 -65.64 -27.31 -36.41
CA GLU A 11 -65.45 -26.07 -35.66
C GLU A 11 -64.71 -26.31 -34.33
N GLU A 12 -65.03 -27.40 -33.62
CA GLU A 12 -64.31 -27.79 -32.40
C GLU A 12 -62.84 -28.16 -32.70
N ALA A 13 -62.59 -28.86 -33.81
CA ALA A 13 -61.24 -29.20 -34.27
C ALA A 13 -60.41 -27.94 -34.62
N ASP A 14 -60.98 -26.97 -35.33
CA ASP A 14 -60.31 -25.72 -35.68
C ASP A 14 -59.98 -24.88 -34.44
N ILE A 15 -60.90 -24.81 -33.46
CA ILE A 15 -60.65 -24.14 -32.18
C ILE A 15 -59.51 -24.83 -31.41
N THR A 16 -59.43 -26.17 -31.44
CA THR A 16 -58.32 -26.90 -30.80
C THR A 16 -56.99 -26.64 -31.50
N ALA A 17 -56.95 -26.68 -32.84
CA ALA A 17 -55.75 -26.39 -33.62
C ALA A 17 -55.25 -24.94 -33.40
N MET A 18 -56.16 -23.97 -33.30
CA MET A 18 -55.80 -22.58 -32.99
C MET A 18 -55.23 -22.44 -31.56
N LYS A 19 -55.80 -23.15 -30.58
CA LYS A 19 -55.26 -23.16 -29.20
C LYS A 19 -53.89 -23.81 -29.13
N GLU A 20 -53.67 -24.89 -29.89
CA GLU A 20 -52.38 -25.58 -29.95
C GLU A 20 -51.31 -24.71 -30.61
N THR A 21 -51.62 -24.07 -31.74
CA THR A 21 -50.70 -23.12 -32.41
C THR A 21 -50.39 -21.92 -31.53
N HIS A 22 -51.38 -21.35 -30.84
CA HIS A 22 -51.16 -20.28 -29.86
C HIS A 22 -50.24 -20.74 -28.70
N ARG A 23 -50.46 -21.94 -28.16
CA ARG A 23 -49.59 -22.52 -27.11
C ARG A 23 -48.17 -22.78 -27.62
N ALA A 24 -48.04 -23.30 -28.84
CA ALA A 24 -46.76 -23.59 -29.47
C ALA A 24 -45.93 -22.32 -29.70
N GLN A 25 -46.57 -21.16 -29.91
CA GLN A 25 -45.88 -19.88 -30.02
C GLN A 25 -45.62 -19.22 -28.65
N HIS A 26 -46.57 -19.27 -27.73
CA HIS A 26 -46.47 -18.55 -26.46
C HIS A 26 -45.47 -19.19 -25.48
N THR A 27 -45.39 -20.52 -25.47
CA THR A 27 -44.47 -21.26 -24.57
C THR A 27 -43.00 -20.91 -24.80
N PRO A 28 -42.45 -20.97 -26.03
CA PRO A 28 -41.05 -20.61 -26.26
C PRO A 28 -40.78 -19.12 -26.01
N LEU A 29 -41.75 -18.22 -26.26
CA LEU A 29 -41.60 -16.81 -25.91
C LEU A 29 -41.42 -16.60 -24.40
N GLN A 30 -42.20 -17.29 -23.57
CA GLN A 30 -42.06 -17.23 -22.12
C GLN A 30 -40.69 -17.79 -21.66
N GLN A 31 -40.20 -18.86 -22.29
CA GLN A 31 -38.88 -19.41 -22.00
C GLN A 31 -37.77 -18.42 -22.34
N LEU A 32 -37.80 -17.82 -23.54
CA LEU A 32 -36.82 -16.82 -23.95
C LEU A 32 -36.83 -15.58 -23.04
N HIS A 33 -38.00 -15.15 -22.55
CA HIS A 33 -38.08 -14.07 -21.58
C HIS A 33 -37.42 -14.44 -20.24
N ALA A 34 -37.65 -15.67 -19.75
CA ALA A 34 -37.01 -16.15 -18.52
C ALA A 34 -35.49 -16.25 -18.66
N GLU A 35 -34.99 -16.78 -19.80
CA GLU A 35 -33.56 -16.84 -20.10
C GLU A 35 -32.93 -15.44 -20.19
N LEU A 36 -33.61 -14.49 -20.84
CA LEU A 36 -33.14 -13.12 -20.94
C LEU A 36 -33.03 -12.45 -19.56
N ASP A 37 -34.02 -12.66 -18.69
CA ASP A 37 -33.99 -12.07 -17.35
C ASP A 37 -32.90 -12.71 -16.49
N GLN A 38 -32.68 -14.03 -16.62
CA GLN A 38 -31.56 -14.71 -15.98
C GLN A 38 -30.20 -14.18 -16.47
N GLU A 39 -30.04 -13.99 -17.78
CA GLU A 39 -28.80 -13.47 -18.36
C GLU A 39 -28.53 -12.03 -17.91
N LYS A 40 -29.58 -11.19 -17.82
CA LYS A 40 -29.44 -9.83 -17.29
C LYS A 40 -28.99 -9.82 -15.84
N GLU A 41 -29.55 -10.68 -15.00
CA GLU A 41 -29.17 -10.78 -13.59
C GLU A 41 -27.73 -11.27 -13.44
N ALA A 42 -27.35 -12.30 -14.20
CA ALA A 42 -25.98 -12.80 -14.25
C ALA A 42 -25.00 -11.71 -14.72
N SER A 43 -25.36 -10.97 -15.78
CA SER A 43 -24.57 -9.86 -16.32
C SER A 43 -24.40 -8.72 -15.30
N ALA A 44 -25.48 -8.32 -14.61
CA ALA A 44 -25.44 -7.30 -13.58
C ALA A 44 -24.55 -7.70 -12.39
N THR A 45 -24.64 -8.97 -11.98
CA THR A 45 -23.79 -9.53 -10.92
C THR A 45 -22.32 -9.52 -11.34
N ALA A 46 -22.01 -10.04 -12.53
CA ALA A 46 -20.64 -10.06 -13.06
C ALA A 46 -20.04 -8.65 -13.21
N ALA A 47 -20.84 -7.67 -13.65
CA ALA A 47 -20.43 -6.28 -13.74
C ALA A 47 -20.12 -5.70 -12.34
N SER A 48 -20.94 -5.99 -11.34
CA SER A 48 -20.73 -5.54 -9.96
C SER A 48 -19.46 -6.14 -9.36
N GLU A 49 -19.25 -7.46 -9.53
CA GLU A 49 -18.03 -8.13 -9.08
C GLU A 49 -16.76 -7.59 -9.77
N ALA A 50 -16.85 -7.29 -11.07
CA ALA A 50 -15.74 -6.68 -11.81
C ALA A 50 -15.41 -5.28 -11.26
N MET A 51 -16.42 -4.48 -10.93
CA MET A 51 -16.22 -3.16 -10.29
C MET A 51 -15.57 -3.30 -8.92
N ASP A 52 -16.03 -4.23 -8.08
CA ASP A 52 -15.44 -4.51 -6.77
C ASP A 52 -13.97 -4.96 -6.90
N MET A 53 -13.67 -5.79 -7.89
CA MET A 53 -12.30 -6.19 -8.18
C MET A 53 -11.43 -5.00 -8.61
N ILE A 54 -11.95 -4.11 -9.46
CA ILE A 54 -11.24 -2.88 -9.88
C ILE A 54 -10.92 -2.02 -8.65
N LEU A 55 -11.90 -1.75 -7.79
CA LEU A 55 -11.71 -0.94 -6.58
C LEU A 55 -10.70 -1.58 -5.64
N ARG A 56 -10.80 -2.90 -5.43
CA ARG A 56 -9.83 -3.65 -4.61
C ARG A 56 -8.41 -3.57 -5.18
N LEU A 57 -8.25 -3.71 -6.50
CA LEU A 57 -6.94 -3.61 -7.16
C LEU A 57 -6.37 -2.19 -7.08
N GLN A 58 -7.20 -1.16 -7.24
CA GLN A 58 -6.80 0.23 -7.05
C GLN A 58 -6.33 0.49 -5.62
N GLY A 59 -7.07 -0.02 -4.61
CA GLY A 59 -6.66 0.03 -3.21
C GLY A 59 -5.31 -0.65 -2.95
N LYS A 60 -5.10 -1.86 -3.48
CA LYS A 60 -3.82 -2.57 -3.40
C LYS A 60 -2.67 -1.79 -4.05
N LYS A 61 -2.90 -1.20 -5.24
CA LYS A 61 -1.90 -0.37 -5.93
C LYS A 61 -1.53 0.86 -5.11
N ALA A 62 -2.52 1.53 -4.51
CA ALA A 62 -2.29 2.68 -3.65
C ALA A 62 -1.50 2.30 -2.38
N ALA A 63 -1.86 1.17 -1.75
CA ALA A 63 -1.17 0.66 -0.56
C ALA A 63 0.32 0.35 -0.85
N VAL A 64 0.60 -0.39 -1.92
CA VAL A 64 1.99 -0.71 -2.32
C VAL A 64 2.78 0.55 -2.66
N LYS A 65 2.18 1.52 -3.37
CA LYS A 65 2.82 2.80 -3.68
C LYS A 65 3.17 3.58 -2.41
N MET A 66 2.25 3.63 -1.45
CA MET A 66 2.46 4.30 -0.16
C MET A 66 3.56 3.62 0.65
N GLU A 67 3.55 2.29 0.71
CA GLU A 67 4.57 1.50 1.41
C GLU A 67 5.96 1.71 0.80
N ALA A 68 6.09 1.66 -0.53
CA ALA A 68 7.35 1.95 -1.22
C ALA A 68 7.86 3.37 -0.94
N SER A 69 6.98 4.37 -0.96
CA SER A 69 7.33 5.76 -0.61
C SER A 69 7.75 5.89 0.86
N HIS A 70 7.11 5.12 1.75
CA HIS A 70 7.46 5.11 3.16
C HIS A 70 8.84 4.50 3.40
N TYR A 71 9.15 3.36 2.78
CA TYR A 71 10.48 2.75 2.85
C TYR A 71 11.56 3.67 2.31
N LYS A 72 11.32 4.33 1.17
CA LYS A 72 12.26 5.31 0.60
C LYS A 72 12.59 6.41 1.61
N ARG A 73 11.57 7.07 2.17
CA ARG A 73 11.76 8.15 3.15
C ARG A 73 12.53 7.68 4.39
N MET A 74 12.20 6.50 4.90
CA MET A 74 12.88 5.93 6.07
C MET A 74 14.35 5.57 5.77
N ALA A 75 14.65 5.08 4.56
CA ALA A 75 16.02 4.80 4.16
C ALA A 75 16.84 6.09 4.02
N GLU A 76 16.27 7.12 3.40
CA GLU A 76 16.89 8.45 3.29
C GLU A 76 17.17 9.06 4.67
N GLU A 77 16.23 8.99 5.60
CA GLU A 77 16.40 9.48 6.98
C GLU A 77 17.53 8.74 7.72
N LYS A 78 17.62 7.42 7.57
CA LYS A 78 18.69 6.61 8.18
C LYS A 78 20.07 6.92 7.59
N ILE A 79 20.16 7.11 6.28
CA ILE A 79 21.40 7.47 5.61
C ILE A 79 21.85 8.87 6.06
N GLY A 80 20.94 9.85 6.04
CA GLY A 80 21.26 11.21 6.48
C GLY A 80 21.74 11.27 7.93
N HIS A 81 21.14 10.49 8.83
CA HIS A 81 21.62 10.41 10.22
C HIS A 81 23.00 9.75 10.34
N ALA A 82 23.27 8.72 9.55
CA ALA A 82 24.58 8.07 9.53
C ALA A 82 25.67 9.00 8.96
N GLU A 83 25.35 9.77 7.92
CA GLU A 83 26.23 10.79 7.34
C GLU A 83 26.56 11.90 8.36
N GLU A 84 25.54 12.45 9.04
CA GLU A 84 25.75 13.45 10.10
C GLU A 84 26.61 12.91 11.26
N THR A 85 26.37 11.65 11.67
CA THR A 85 27.17 11.01 12.72
C THR A 85 28.62 10.81 12.29
N LEU A 86 28.84 10.47 11.01
CA LEU A 86 30.19 10.30 10.46
C LEU A 86 30.93 11.63 10.37
N GLU A 87 30.26 12.71 9.95
CA GLU A 87 30.84 14.06 9.90
C GLU A 87 31.37 14.51 11.27
N VAL A 88 30.59 14.28 12.34
CA VAL A 88 31.03 14.57 13.71
C VAL A 88 32.23 13.72 14.12
N PHE A 89 32.24 12.44 13.72
CA PHE A 89 33.37 11.56 14.01
C PHE A 89 34.64 11.99 13.26
N GLU A 90 34.52 12.41 12.00
CA GLU A 90 35.62 12.94 11.21
C GLU A 90 36.23 14.19 11.84
N GLU A 91 35.40 15.13 12.31
CA GLU A 91 35.88 16.32 13.04
C GLU A 91 36.64 15.95 14.31
N LEU A 92 36.10 15.02 15.10
CA LEU A 92 36.76 14.56 16.34
C LEU A 92 38.09 13.87 16.05
N MET A 93 38.14 13.02 15.02
CA MET A 93 39.38 12.36 14.59
C MET A 93 40.42 13.38 14.12
N TYR A 94 40.02 14.39 13.36
CA TYR A 94 40.91 15.46 12.92
C TYR A 94 41.50 16.24 14.11
N GLN A 95 40.69 16.58 15.10
CA GLN A 95 41.17 17.24 16.32
C GLN A 95 42.16 16.35 17.08
N LYS A 96 41.90 15.04 17.18
CA LYS A 96 42.81 14.09 17.83
C LYS A 96 44.12 13.90 17.07
N GLU A 97 44.08 13.91 15.75
CA GLU A 97 45.27 13.87 14.89
C GLU A 97 46.16 15.10 15.17
N ILE A 98 45.56 16.29 15.24
CA ILE A 98 46.27 17.52 15.59
C ILE A 98 46.90 17.40 16.98
N GLU A 99 46.11 17.02 18.00
CA GLU A 99 46.59 16.84 19.37
C GLU A 99 47.79 15.89 19.41
N ASN A 100 47.68 14.72 18.78
CA ASN A 100 48.76 13.74 18.75
C ASN A 100 50.03 14.31 18.07
N THR A 101 49.90 14.96 16.91
CA THR A 101 51.05 15.57 16.24
C THR A 101 51.70 16.70 17.04
N THR A 102 50.91 17.43 17.85
CA THR A 102 51.46 18.47 18.74
C THR A 102 52.23 17.86 19.90
N LEU A 103 51.70 16.80 20.51
CA LEU A 103 52.37 16.06 21.57
C LEU A 103 53.67 15.42 21.07
N GLU A 104 53.66 14.78 19.90
CA GLU A 104 54.87 14.23 19.26
C GLU A 104 55.95 15.29 19.04
N LYS A 105 55.58 16.49 18.58
CA LYS A 105 56.52 17.62 18.41
C LYS A 105 57.09 18.12 19.74
N LEU A 106 56.27 18.25 20.78
CA LEU A 106 56.72 18.69 22.11
C LEU A 106 57.71 17.69 22.73
N LEU A 107 57.43 16.39 22.59
CA LEU A 107 58.34 15.32 23.01
C LEU A 107 59.66 15.38 22.23
N ALA A 108 59.62 15.61 20.91
CA ALA A 108 60.81 15.75 20.08
C ALA A 108 61.68 16.96 20.45
N LEU A 109 61.07 18.04 20.95
CA LEU A 109 61.75 19.25 21.40
C LEU A 109 62.32 19.14 22.82
N GLY A 110 62.07 18.02 23.54
CA GLY A 110 62.59 17.80 24.89
C GLY A 110 62.00 18.74 25.95
N VAL A 111 60.78 19.25 25.73
CA VAL A 111 60.05 20.07 26.71
C VAL A 111 59.40 19.14 27.75
N ASP A 112 59.71 19.33 29.04
CA ASP A 112 59.01 18.64 30.14
C ASP A 112 57.55 19.11 30.20
N ILE A 113 56.61 18.27 29.77
CA ILE A 113 55.18 18.56 29.81
C ILE A 113 54.67 18.34 31.25
N ASN A 114 54.27 19.42 31.93
CA ASN A 114 53.59 19.33 33.22
C ASN A 114 52.15 18.82 32.99
N ILE A 115 51.90 17.58 33.38
CA ILE A 115 50.66 16.82 33.12
C ILE A 115 49.43 17.45 33.81
N ASN A 116 49.63 18.39 34.73
CA ASN A 116 48.58 18.97 35.57
C ASN A 116 47.79 20.13 34.93
N GLU A 117 48.17 20.62 33.74
CA GLU A 117 47.49 21.76 33.07
C GLU A 117 46.73 21.41 31.78
N LEU A 118 46.71 20.14 31.35
CA LEU A 118 46.02 19.75 30.12
C LEU A 118 44.52 19.55 30.37
N GLU A 119 43.76 20.65 30.40
CA GLU A 119 42.30 20.61 30.48
C GLU A 119 41.74 20.18 29.11
N PHE A 120 41.20 18.96 29.06
CA PHE A 120 40.55 18.41 27.88
C PHE A 120 39.28 19.23 27.58
N PRO A 121 39.09 19.80 26.38
CA PRO A 121 37.84 20.46 26.03
C PRO A 121 36.72 19.42 26.02
N GLN A 122 35.89 19.41 27.06
CA GLN A 122 34.76 18.49 27.21
C GLN A 122 33.51 18.90 26.39
N ASP A 123 33.58 19.99 25.63
CA ASP A 123 32.39 20.68 25.13
C ASP A 123 31.85 20.21 23.76
N LEU A 124 32.39 19.16 23.16
CA LEU A 124 32.01 18.79 21.76
C LEU A 124 30.71 18.00 21.62
N LEU A 125 30.07 17.55 22.71
CA LEU A 125 28.91 16.64 22.63
C LEU A 125 27.56 17.24 23.05
N LEU A 126 27.50 18.48 23.52
CA LEU A 126 26.30 19.02 24.16
C LEU A 126 25.86 20.36 23.57
N ASN A 127 25.64 20.48 22.25
CA ASN A 127 24.94 21.67 21.74
C ASN A 127 24.28 21.57 20.35
N ARG A 128 23.48 20.53 20.10
CA ARG A 128 22.46 20.60 19.03
C ARG A 128 21.23 19.75 19.31
N SER A 129 20.65 19.87 20.49
CA SER A 129 19.37 19.19 20.78
C SER A 129 18.16 20.10 20.74
N GLU A 130 18.27 21.44 20.76
CA GLU A 130 17.09 22.31 20.78
C GLU A 130 17.31 23.65 20.04
N GLN A 131 16.30 24.06 19.24
CA GLN A 131 16.02 25.41 18.67
C GLN A 131 16.71 25.73 17.31
N ASN A 132 16.04 26.06 16.19
CA ASN A 132 14.74 26.68 15.95
C ASN A 132 14.17 26.38 14.55
N GLY A 133 12.83 26.35 14.50
CA GLY A 133 11.98 26.22 13.33
C GLY A 133 10.55 26.09 13.86
N GLU A 134 9.99 27.23 14.27
CA GLU A 134 8.67 27.34 14.88
C GLU A 134 7.57 26.70 14.01
N ASN A 135 6.55 26.16 14.70
CA ASN A 135 5.22 25.84 14.20
C ASN A 135 4.96 24.43 13.61
N ASP A 136 4.93 23.41 14.49
CA ASP A 136 3.78 22.46 14.66
C ASP A 136 4.17 21.35 15.67
N GLN A 137 4.39 21.75 16.93
CA GLN A 137 4.76 20.81 18.00
C GLN A 137 3.53 20.03 18.51
N SER A 138 3.04 19.07 17.74
CA SER A 138 2.22 17.99 18.29
C SER A 138 2.38 16.63 17.58
N SER A 139 3.03 16.55 16.42
CA SER A 139 3.06 15.31 15.62
C SER A 139 4.39 14.53 15.68
N SER A 140 5.54 15.18 15.92
CA SER A 140 6.85 14.55 15.74
C SER A 140 7.30 13.61 16.88
N LYS A 141 7.00 13.92 18.15
CA LYS A 141 7.37 13.02 19.27
C LYS A 141 6.56 11.73 19.30
N ARG A 142 5.36 11.72 18.68
CA ARG A 142 4.53 10.50 18.54
C ARG A 142 5.02 9.55 17.44
N ARG A 143 5.89 10.00 16.52
CA ARG A 143 6.41 9.17 15.42
C ARG A 143 7.56 8.24 15.84
N LEU A 144 8.36 8.64 16.83
CA LEU A 144 9.48 7.81 17.33
C LEU A 144 8.99 6.56 18.10
N GLN A 145 7.77 6.59 18.65
CA GLN A 145 7.16 5.43 19.32
C GLN A 145 6.13 4.69 18.45
N SER A 146 5.75 5.24 17.28
CA SER A 146 4.86 4.57 16.33
C SER A 146 5.64 3.93 15.17
N LEU A 147 6.89 3.55 15.39
CA LEU A 147 7.59 2.69 14.44
C LEU A 147 6.75 1.43 14.30
N PRO A 148 6.19 1.12 13.11
CA PRO A 148 5.61 -0.19 12.92
C PRO A 148 6.74 -1.17 13.23
N LEU A 149 6.49 -2.14 14.12
CA LEU A 149 7.37 -3.29 14.23
C LEU A 149 7.64 -3.72 12.80
N ILE A 150 8.92 -3.85 12.47
CA ILE A 150 9.41 -4.44 11.23
C ILE A 150 8.39 -5.50 10.83
N CYS A 151 7.61 -5.24 9.78
CA CYS A 151 6.72 -6.25 9.25
C CYS A 151 7.68 -7.32 8.76
N SER A 152 7.91 -8.31 9.61
CA SER A 152 8.83 -9.40 9.39
C SER A 152 8.38 -10.09 8.12
N MET A 153 9.02 -9.74 7.02
CA MET A 153 9.19 -10.52 5.79
C MET A 153 8.33 -11.79 5.77
N ARG A 154 7.04 -11.60 5.50
CA ARG A 154 6.17 -12.65 4.97
C ARG A 154 5.40 -12.07 3.80
N CYS A 155 6.16 -11.60 2.81
CA CYS A 155 5.70 -11.55 1.44
C CYS A 155 5.45 -13.02 1.01
N ASN A 156 4.27 -13.55 1.33
CA ASN A 156 3.81 -14.81 0.78
C ASN A 156 3.57 -14.61 -0.72
N PHE A 157 4.62 -14.83 -1.53
CA PHE A 157 4.55 -14.96 -2.98
C PHE A 157 3.80 -16.24 -3.43
N ARG A 158 2.81 -16.73 -2.66
CA ARG A 158 2.18 -18.04 -2.85
C ARG A 158 0.74 -18.04 -3.36
N SER A 159 0.24 -16.93 -3.89
CA SER A 159 -1.10 -16.89 -4.54
C SER A 159 -1.12 -16.22 -5.91
N LEU A 160 -0.02 -16.30 -6.68
CA LEU A 160 -0.08 -16.15 -8.13
C LEU A 160 0.32 -17.48 -8.80
N LEU A 161 -0.51 -18.50 -8.61
CA LEU A 161 -0.70 -19.58 -9.57
C LEU A 161 -2.20 -19.93 -9.61
#